data_AF-A0A9J6BL70-F1
#
_entry.id   AF-A0A9J6BL70-F1
#
_cell.length_a   1.000
_cell.length_b   1.000
_cell.length_c   1.000
_cell.angle_alpha   90.00
_cell.angle_beta   90.00
_cell.angle_gamma   90.00
#
_symmetry.space_group_name_H-M   'P 1'
#
loop_
_entity.id
_entity.type
_entity.pdbx_description
1 polymer ?
#
loop_
_entity_poly.entity_id
_entity_poly.type
_entity_poly.pdbx_seq_one_letter_code
_entity_poly.pdbx_strand_id
1 'polypeptide(L)'
;METETFSKLPHKIYHEVVDKIVKLHNLDDTSKFKMEFSAGSAKGDNYLGIMFRIQIKSKKDNSTKLSLIAKLPPQNGARRDELQVGPAFNKEILFYDILMPIYKNFQEEKGIDVQTEGFYETPKVYSTINEPPHEAIFFEDLKVRNFEMFDRFKDITKEYVIIVMKALAKMHATFFCVKDQKPDLVKQFIGMEDFFIFLVRQGKNLLNAWYEGQKVHALKALEKVENSDLKKKIENFLNRNMEDILNEVIGTNVAEPYSTICHGDVWNNNMMFKLNENGIQSVF
;
A
#
# COMPACT_ATOMS: atom_id res chain seq x y z
N MET A 1 -13.00 -18.19 9.53
CA MET A 1 -11.64 -17.63 9.64
C MET A 1 -10.78 -18.71 10.25
N GLU A 2 -10.00 -19.41 9.43
CA GLU A 2 -8.91 -20.23 9.98
C GLU A 2 -8.00 -19.32 10.81
N THR A 3 -7.62 -19.77 11.99
CA THR A 3 -6.67 -19.06 12.85
C THR A 3 -5.30 -19.19 12.23
N GLU A 4 -4.87 -18.16 11.49
CA GLU A 4 -3.51 -18.07 10.98
C GLU A 4 -2.51 -18.19 12.15
N THR A 5 -1.63 -19.18 12.06
CA THR A 5 -0.60 -19.41 13.07
C THR A 5 0.64 -18.61 12.69
N PHE A 6 0.89 -17.52 13.40
CA PHE A 6 2.08 -16.68 13.21
C PHE A 6 3.33 -17.26 13.86
N SER A 7 3.50 -18.59 13.87
CA SER A 7 4.64 -19.26 14.49
C SER A 7 5.80 -19.48 13.53
N LYS A 8 5.53 -19.48 12.20
CA LYS A 8 6.52 -19.60 11.13
C LYS A 8 5.96 -19.05 9.81
N LEU A 9 6.85 -18.70 8.88
CA LEU A 9 6.45 -18.37 7.52
C LEU A 9 5.95 -19.62 6.77
N PRO A 10 4.95 -19.49 5.88
CA PRO A 10 4.24 -20.65 5.32
C PRO A 10 4.99 -21.37 4.19
N HIS A 11 6.08 -20.82 3.65
CA HIS A 11 6.82 -21.41 2.54
C HIS A 11 8.34 -21.20 2.66
N LYS A 12 9.13 -22.16 2.15
CA LYS A 12 10.61 -22.16 2.25
C LYS A 12 11.24 -20.91 1.63
N ILE A 13 10.70 -20.43 0.50
CA ILE A 13 11.22 -19.25 -0.20
C ILE A 13 11.25 -18.00 0.68
N TYR A 14 10.25 -17.83 1.57
CA TYR A 14 10.22 -16.70 2.51
C TYR A 14 11.32 -16.82 3.58
N HIS A 15 11.58 -18.04 4.07
CA HIS A 15 12.68 -18.30 5.01
C HIS A 15 14.03 -18.01 4.34
N GLU A 16 14.23 -18.40 3.09
CA GLU A 16 15.46 -18.12 2.35
C GLU A 16 15.72 -16.61 2.18
N VAL A 17 14.68 -15.81 1.95
CA VAL A 17 14.80 -14.34 1.90
C VAL A 17 15.14 -13.77 3.27
N VAL A 18 14.46 -14.21 4.33
CA VAL A 18 14.75 -13.75 5.70
C VAL A 18 16.18 -14.11 6.10
N ASP A 19 16.64 -15.32 5.81
CA ASP A 19 18.01 -15.77 6.10
C ASP A 19 19.04 -14.89 5.37
N LYS A 20 18.79 -14.51 4.12
CA LYS A 20 19.63 -13.56 3.39
C LYS A 20 19.66 -12.19 4.08
N ILE A 21 18.50 -11.65 4.47
CA ILE A 21 18.41 -10.36 5.19
C ILE A 21 19.18 -10.43 6.52
N VAL A 22 19.01 -11.52 7.28
CA VAL A 22 19.67 -11.74 8.57
C VAL A 22 21.19 -11.82 8.42
N LYS A 23 21.69 -12.54 7.40
CA LYS A 23 23.12 -12.61 7.07
C LYS A 23 23.70 -11.25 6.70
N LEU A 24 22.98 -10.46 5.90
CA LEU A 24 23.40 -9.10 5.54
C LEU A 24 23.55 -8.17 6.76
N HIS A 25 22.84 -8.47 7.86
CA HIS A 25 22.95 -7.73 9.12
C HIS A 25 23.90 -8.39 10.14
N ASN A 26 24.58 -9.48 9.78
CA ASN A 26 25.46 -10.26 10.67
C ASN A 26 24.73 -10.83 11.90
N LEU A 27 23.49 -11.29 11.72
CA LEU A 27 22.62 -11.81 12.78
C LEU A 27 22.29 -13.31 12.63
N ASP A 28 23.06 -14.05 11.84
CA ASP A 28 22.81 -15.46 11.47
C ASP A 28 23.40 -16.49 12.45
N ASP A 29 24.16 -16.05 13.45
CA ASP A 29 24.65 -16.90 14.53
C ASP A 29 23.51 -17.34 15.46
N THR A 30 22.96 -18.52 15.19
CA THR A 30 21.85 -19.10 15.95
C THR A 30 22.20 -19.43 17.40
N SER A 31 23.48 -19.44 17.79
CA SER A 31 23.87 -19.54 19.20
C SER A 31 23.63 -18.23 19.96
N LYS A 32 23.69 -17.09 19.26
CA LYS A 32 23.53 -15.73 19.83
C LYS A 32 22.14 -15.14 19.59
N PHE A 33 21.49 -15.49 18.49
CA PHE A 33 20.22 -14.90 18.09
C PHE A 33 19.10 -15.93 17.99
N LYS A 34 17.86 -15.47 18.19
CA LYS A 34 16.64 -16.23 17.96
C LYS A 34 15.68 -15.41 17.11
N MET A 35 14.87 -16.09 16.31
CA MET A 35 13.82 -15.48 15.50
C MET A 35 12.46 -15.72 16.15
N GLU A 36 11.67 -14.67 16.27
CA GLU A 36 10.30 -14.72 16.78
C GLU A 36 9.33 -14.16 15.73
N PHE A 37 8.18 -14.82 15.60
CA PHE A 37 7.14 -14.47 14.65
C PHE A 37 5.88 -14.03 15.41
N SER A 38 5.20 -13.03 14.88
CA SER A 38 3.92 -12.53 15.41
C SER A 38 3.10 -11.87 14.29
N ALA A 39 1.86 -11.51 14.57
CA ALA A 39 1.05 -10.74 13.63
C ALA A 39 1.65 -9.33 13.41
N GLY A 40 1.78 -8.94 12.15
CA GLY A 40 2.28 -7.62 11.76
C GLY A 40 1.24 -6.51 11.93
N SER A 41 -0.04 -6.84 11.80
CA SER A 41 -1.19 -5.94 11.94
C SER A 41 -2.26 -6.51 12.87
N ALA A 42 -3.24 -5.69 13.26
CA ALA A 42 -4.43 -6.20 13.93
C ALA A 42 -5.36 -6.89 12.93
N LYS A 43 -6.32 -7.64 13.47
CA LYS A 43 -7.33 -8.35 12.69
C LYS A 43 -8.25 -7.35 12.00
N GLY A 44 -8.35 -7.45 10.67
CA GLY A 44 -9.19 -6.56 9.86
C GLY A 44 -8.47 -5.30 9.35
N ASP A 45 -7.20 -5.11 9.69
CA ASP A 45 -6.41 -4.00 9.15
C ASP A 45 -6.00 -4.25 7.69
N ASN A 46 -5.78 -5.53 7.32
CA ASN A 46 -5.34 -5.94 5.99
C ASN A 46 -6.42 -6.72 5.25
N TYR A 47 -6.74 -6.27 4.03
CA TYR A 47 -7.73 -6.89 3.17
C TYR A 47 -7.12 -7.86 2.14
N LEU A 48 -5.99 -7.45 1.54
CA LEU A 48 -5.23 -8.18 0.52
C LEU A 48 -3.85 -8.59 1.06
N GLY A 49 -3.81 -9.64 1.87
CA GLY A 49 -2.57 -10.22 2.37
C GLY A 49 -2.57 -10.54 3.86
N ILE A 50 -1.47 -11.13 4.29
CA ILE A 50 -1.15 -11.52 5.65
C ILE A 50 0.16 -10.85 6.03
N MET A 51 0.17 -10.13 7.14
CA MET A 51 1.36 -9.43 7.64
C MET A 51 2.00 -10.23 8.76
N PHE A 52 3.26 -10.64 8.58
CA PHE A 52 4.08 -11.26 9.61
C PHE A 52 5.06 -10.22 10.14
N ARG A 53 5.12 -10.05 11.47
CA ARG A 53 6.25 -9.40 12.13
C ARG A 53 7.29 -10.45 12.48
N ILE A 54 8.52 -10.22 12.05
CA ILE A 54 9.67 -11.11 12.26
C ILE A 54 10.70 -10.34 13.06
N GLN A 55 10.97 -10.80 14.29
CA GLN A 55 11.94 -10.16 15.19
C GLN A 55 13.14 -11.06 15.40
N ILE A 56 14.33 -10.52 15.15
CA ILE A 56 15.59 -11.17 15.48
C ILE A 56 16.06 -10.60 16.81
N LYS A 57 16.06 -11.44 17.85
CA LYS A 57 16.38 -11.05 19.22
C LYS A 57 17.69 -11.67 19.68
N SER A 58 18.44 -10.91 20.45
CA SER A 58 19.61 -11.40 21.18
C SER A 58 19.18 -12.37 22.28
N LYS A 59 19.79 -13.56 22.33
CA LYS A 59 19.54 -14.55 23.40
C LYS A 59 20.11 -14.12 24.75
N LYS A 60 21.06 -13.18 24.77
CA LYS A 60 21.71 -12.68 25.99
C LYS A 60 20.78 -11.80 26.82
N ASP A 61 20.05 -10.90 26.17
CA ASP A 61 19.30 -9.81 26.82
C ASP A 61 17.89 -9.63 26.27
N ASN A 62 17.46 -10.49 25.33
CA ASN A 62 16.16 -10.44 24.66
C ASN A 62 15.89 -9.15 23.86
N SER A 63 16.92 -8.32 23.62
CA SER A 63 16.78 -7.09 22.84
C SER A 63 16.57 -7.39 21.36
N THR A 64 15.63 -6.68 20.73
CA THR A 64 15.38 -6.77 19.28
C THR A 64 16.53 -6.09 18.54
N LYS A 65 17.23 -6.84 17.69
CA LYS A 65 18.33 -6.35 16.85
C LYS A 65 17.87 -5.99 15.44
N LEU A 66 16.82 -6.66 14.97
CA LEU A 66 16.17 -6.38 13.70
C LEU A 66 14.68 -6.73 13.81
N SER A 67 13.81 -5.88 13.28
CA SER A 67 12.37 -6.12 13.19
C SER A 67 11.94 -5.86 11.74
N LEU A 68 11.29 -6.87 11.14
CA LEU A 68 10.83 -6.86 9.75
C LEU A 68 9.33 -7.07 9.71
N ILE A 69 8.71 -6.54 8.66
CA ILE A 69 7.34 -6.88 8.29
C ILE A 69 7.37 -7.61 6.96
N ALA A 70 6.90 -8.86 6.92
CA ALA A 70 6.69 -9.59 5.67
C ALA A 70 5.21 -9.53 5.30
N LYS A 71 4.90 -8.89 4.17
CA LYS A 71 3.59 -8.91 3.53
C LYS A 71 3.54 -10.06 2.57
N LEU A 72 2.67 -11.03 2.85
CA LEU A 72 2.47 -12.22 2.05
C LEU A 72 1.05 -12.23 1.50
N PRO A 73 0.79 -12.86 0.36
CA PRO A 73 -0.55 -13.06 -0.14
C PRO A 73 -1.29 -14.11 0.72
N PRO A 74 -2.64 -14.11 0.72
CA PRO A 74 -3.40 -15.21 1.31
C PRO A 74 -3.00 -16.54 0.69
N GLN A 75 -2.94 -17.61 1.49
CA GLN A 75 -2.51 -18.93 0.98
C GLN A 75 -3.66 -19.72 0.34
N ASN A 76 -4.90 -19.30 0.52
CA ASN A 76 -6.07 -19.92 -0.09
C ASN A 76 -6.18 -19.52 -1.58
N GLY A 77 -6.00 -20.50 -2.48
CA GLY A 77 -6.02 -20.29 -3.94
C GLY A 77 -7.31 -19.65 -4.45
N ALA A 78 -8.49 -20.13 -4.03
CA ALA A 78 -9.76 -19.55 -4.46
C ALA A 78 -9.89 -18.07 -4.08
N ARG A 79 -9.45 -17.71 -2.87
CA ARG A 79 -9.44 -16.30 -2.41
C ARG A 79 -8.43 -15.46 -3.18
N ARG A 80 -7.26 -16.02 -3.50
CA ARG A 80 -6.25 -15.32 -4.33
C ARG A 80 -6.79 -15.01 -5.71
N ASP A 81 -7.42 -16.02 -6.32
CA ASP A 81 -8.04 -15.89 -7.62
C ASP A 81 -9.12 -14.84 -7.52
N GLU A 82 -10.16 -15.03 -6.70
CA GLU A 82 -11.28 -14.08 -6.51
C GLU A 82 -10.83 -12.63 -6.35
N LEU A 83 -9.85 -12.36 -5.46
CA LEU A 83 -9.39 -11.02 -5.14
C LEU A 83 -8.29 -10.46 -6.07
N GLN A 84 -7.86 -11.22 -7.09
CA GLN A 84 -6.75 -10.84 -7.98
C GLN A 84 -5.48 -10.44 -7.21
N VAL A 85 -5.09 -11.28 -6.24
CA VAL A 85 -3.98 -10.98 -5.34
C VAL A 85 -2.64 -10.86 -6.08
N GLY A 86 -2.38 -11.73 -7.07
CA GLY A 86 -1.14 -11.69 -7.86
C GLY A 86 -0.95 -10.34 -8.56
N PRO A 87 -1.90 -9.88 -9.39
CA PRO A 87 -1.84 -8.55 -10.00
C PRO A 87 -1.69 -7.40 -9.00
N ALA A 88 -2.33 -7.46 -7.83
CA ALA A 88 -2.19 -6.44 -6.79
C ALA A 88 -0.76 -6.40 -6.22
N PHE A 89 -0.20 -7.56 -5.87
CA PHE A 89 1.19 -7.67 -5.37
C PHE A 89 2.21 -7.24 -6.43
N ASN A 90 2.00 -7.60 -7.69
CA ASN A 90 2.90 -7.21 -8.77
C ASN A 90 2.99 -5.69 -8.93
N LYS A 91 1.87 -4.96 -8.82
CA LYS A 91 1.88 -3.49 -8.86
C LYS A 91 2.68 -2.89 -7.71
N GLU A 92 2.50 -3.39 -6.50
CA GLU A 92 3.23 -2.93 -5.32
C GLU A 92 4.73 -3.26 -5.42
N ILE A 93 5.08 -4.45 -5.91
CA ILE A 93 6.47 -4.84 -6.17
C ILE A 93 7.10 -3.92 -7.23
N LEU A 94 6.41 -3.63 -8.34
CA LEU A 94 6.91 -2.71 -9.36
C LEU A 94 7.14 -1.30 -8.82
N PHE A 95 6.28 -0.84 -7.92
CA PHE A 95 6.46 0.45 -7.23
C PHE A 95 7.78 0.46 -6.45
N TYR A 96 8.03 -0.55 -5.62
CA TYR A 96 9.23 -0.59 -4.79
C TYR A 96 10.51 -0.94 -5.54
N ASP A 97 10.48 -1.92 -6.44
CA ASP A 97 11.68 -2.42 -7.13
C ASP A 97 12.14 -1.51 -8.26
N ILE A 98 11.21 -0.78 -8.90
CA ILE A 98 11.55 0.03 -10.07
C ILE A 98 11.28 1.52 -9.84
N LEU A 99 10.06 1.88 -9.43
CA LEU A 99 9.68 3.30 -9.38
C LEU A 99 10.39 4.06 -8.26
N MET A 100 10.49 3.48 -7.07
CA MET A 100 11.16 4.12 -5.93
C MET A 100 12.65 4.40 -6.19
N PRO A 101 13.44 3.47 -6.77
CA PRO A 101 14.80 3.78 -7.23
C PRO A 101 14.87 4.91 -8.26
N ILE A 102 13.94 4.94 -9.23
CA ILE A 102 13.86 6.02 -10.22
C ILE A 102 13.62 7.37 -9.51
N TYR A 103 12.68 7.42 -8.57
CA TYR A 103 12.38 8.63 -7.80
C TYR A 103 13.56 9.10 -6.98
N LYS A 104 14.22 8.19 -6.27
CA LYS A 104 15.40 8.53 -5.47
C LYS A 104 16.48 9.14 -6.34
N ASN A 105 16.87 8.46 -7.42
CA ASN A 105 17.95 8.92 -8.30
C ASN A 105 17.59 10.24 -8.98
N PHE A 106 16.35 10.40 -9.47
CA PHE A 106 15.92 11.64 -10.11
C PHE A 106 15.97 12.83 -9.15
N GLN A 107 15.49 12.66 -7.91
CA GLN A 107 15.54 13.73 -6.91
C GLN A 107 16.97 14.09 -6.52
N GLU A 108 17.85 13.09 -6.31
CA GLU A 108 19.28 13.30 -6.03
C GLU A 108 20.00 14.04 -7.17
N GLU A 109 19.69 13.72 -8.43
CA GLU A 109 20.21 14.44 -9.60
C GLU A 109 19.77 15.91 -9.66
N LYS A 110 18.60 16.23 -9.09
CA LYS A 110 18.11 17.62 -8.95
C LYS A 110 18.68 18.33 -7.73
N GLY A 111 19.56 17.69 -6.97
CA GLY A 111 20.15 18.22 -5.75
C GLY A 111 19.17 18.25 -4.57
N ILE A 112 18.08 17.48 -4.63
CA ILE A 112 17.10 17.37 -3.54
C ILE A 112 17.59 16.32 -2.55
N ASP A 113 17.68 16.68 -1.27
CA ASP A 113 17.89 15.69 -0.22
C ASP A 113 16.60 14.88 -0.03
N VAL A 114 16.63 13.63 -0.53
CA VAL A 114 15.49 12.72 -0.48
C VAL A 114 15.05 12.47 0.97
N GLN A 115 15.93 12.50 1.97
CA GLN A 115 15.57 12.14 3.34
C GLN A 115 14.83 13.25 4.10
N THR A 116 14.83 14.48 3.56
CA THR A 116 14.30 15.66 4.26
C THR A 116 13.32 16.47 3.40
N GLU A 117 13.61 16.64 2.12
CA GLU A 117 12.84 17.51 1.22
C GLU A 117 12.02 16.71 0.20
N GLY A 118 12.60 15.63 -0.33
CA GLY A 118 12.00 14.81 -1.37
C GLY A 118 10.79 13.98 -0.93
N PHE A 119 10.26 13.17 -1.84
CA PHE A 119 9.37 12.06 -1.54
C PHE A 119 10.18 10.88 -1.00
N TYR A 120 9.89 10.51 0.25
CA TYR A 120 10.52 9.41 0.98
C TYR A 120 9.56 8.68 1.92
N GLU A 121 8.29 9.08 1.91
CA GLU A 121 7.21 8.61 2.79
C GLU A 121 6.76 7.17 2.42
N THR A 122 7.73 6.24 2.37
CA THR A 122 7.55 4.82 2.11
C THR A 122 8.52 4.04 3.01
N PRO A 123 8.13 2.88 3.58
CA PRO A 123 9.05 2.08 4.37
C PRO A 123 10.20 1.55 3.51
N LYS A 124 11.39 1.44 4.11
CA LYS A 124 12.51 0.73 3.49
C LYS A 124 12.10 -0.72 3.18
N VAL A 125 12.29 -1.12 1.92
CA VAL A 125 12.16 -2.51 1.48
C VAL A 125 13.52 -3.19 1.51
N TYR A 126 13.60 -4.35 2.17
CA TYR A 126 14.79 -5.18 2.21
C TYR A 126 14.86 -6.15 1.04
N SER A 127 13.71 -6.69 0.62
CA SER A 127 13.61 -7.63 -0.50
C SER A 127 12.15 -7.77 -0.95
N THR A 128 11.98 -8.13 -2.20
CA THR A 128 10.71 -8.57 -2.81
C THR A 128 10.85 -10.00 -3.32
N ILE A 129 9.72 -10.66 -3.57
CA ILE A 129 9.61 -11.89 -4.35
C ILE A 129 8.48 -11.65 -5.35
N ASN A 130 8.78 -11.80 -6.64
CA ASN A 130 7.83 -11.68 -7.73
C ASN A 130 7.65 -13.05 -8.44
N GLU A 131 7.28 -14.06 -7.66
CA GLU A 131 7.08 -15.43 -8.14
C GLU A 131 5.72 -15.93 -7.63
N PRO A 132 4.69 -16.01 -8.49
CA PRO A 132 3.41 -16.58 -8.10
C PRO A 132 3.53 -18.08 -7.74
N PRO A 133 2.86 -18.58 -6.70
CA PRO A 133 1.94 -17.89 -5.78
C PRO A 133 2.62 -17.37 -4.50
N HIS A 134 3.93 -17.15 -4.54
CA HIS A 134 4.79 -16.81 -3.42
C HIS A 134 5.29 -15.36 -3.46
N GLU A 135 4.50 -14.45 -4.01
CA GLU A 135 4.80 -13.04 -4.00
C GLU A 135 5.02 -12.57 -2.55
N ALA A 136 5.96 -11.66 -2.32
CA ALA A 136 6.19 -11.14 -0.97
C ALA A 136 6.93 -9.81 -1.00
N ILE A 137 6.73 -9.02 0.04
CA ILE A 137 7.50 -7.81 0.28
C ILE A 137 7.95 -7.79 1.74
N PHE A 138 9.24 -7.55 1.96
CA PHE A 138 9.87 -7.50 3.28
C PHE A 138 10.28 -6.07 3.61
N PHE A 139 9.58 -5.44 4.53
CA PHE A 139 9.75 -4.05 4.94
C PHE A 139 10.53 -3.90 6.25
N GLU A 140 11.03 -2.70 6.52
CA GLU A 140 11.28 -2.24 7.87
C GLU A 140 10.00 -2.22 8.71
N ASP A 141 10.12 -2.54 9.99
CA ASP A 141 9.02 -2.39 10.94
C ASP A 141 9.00 -0.96 11.48
N LEU A 142 8.13 -0.11 10.90
CA LEU A 142 7.99 1.30 11.27
C LEU A 142 7.65 1.50 12.76
N LYS A 143 7.10 0.49 13.45
CA LYS A 143 6.89 0.56 14.90
C LYS A 143 8.19 0.73 15.69
N VAL A 144 9.33 0.26 15.18
CA VAL A 144 10.65 0.47 15.81
C VAL A 144 11.01 1.96 15.85
N ARG A 145 10.47 2.75 14.92
CA ARG A 145 10.67 4.21 14.83
C ARG A 145 9.55 5.02 15.48
N ASN A 146 8.67 4.35 16.26
CA ASN A 146 7.51 4.91 16.95
C ASN A 146 6.44 5.47 16.00
N PHE A 147 6.27 4.85 14.83
CA PHE A 147 5.11 5.10 13.99
C PHE A 147 3.93 4.25 14.45
N GLU A 148 2.75 4.85 14.38
CA GLU A 148 1.49 4.23 14.78
C GLU A 148 0.41 4.49 13.73
N MET A 149 -0.49 3.52 13.58
CA MET A 149 -1.66 3.68 12.73
C MET A 149 -2.65 4.61 13.42
N PHE A 150 -3.27 5.52 12.67
CA PHE A 150 -4.30 6.38 13.23
C PHE A 150 -5.53 5.54 13.65
N ASP A 151 -6.07 5.82 14.83
CA ASP A 151 -7.28 5.16 15.31
C ASP A 151 -8.49 5.61 14.49
N ARG A 152 -8.99 4.72 13.63
CA ARG A 152 -10.10 4.98 12.69
C ARG A 152 -11.43 5.35 13.37
N PHE A 153 -11.56 5.16 14.68
CA PHE A 153 -12.74 5.58 15.44
C PHE A 153 -12.63 6.99 16.00
N LYS A 154 -11.48 7.65 15.83
CA LYS A 154 -11.28 9.05 16.20
C LYS A 154 -11.50 9.96 14.99
N ASP A 155 -11.88 11.20 15.30
CA ASP A 155 -12.02 12.24 14.28
C ASP A 155 -10.64 12.66 13.78
N ILE A 156 -10.44 12.54 12.46
CA ILE A 156 -9.22 12.99 11.80
C ILE A 156 -9.15 14.52 11.83
N THR A 157 -8.01 15.07 12.22
CA THR A 157 -7.80 16.52 12.22
C THR A 157 -7.24 17.01 10.90
N LYS A 158 -7.32 18.32 10.65
CA LYS A 158 -6.78 18.96 9.45
C LYS A 158 -5.29 18.69 9.27
N GLU A 159 -4.54 18.60 10.38
CA GLU A 159 -3.10 18.38 10.38
C GLU A 159 -2.74 16.99 9.81
N TYR A 160 -3.50 15.95 10.15
CA TYR A 160 -3.34 14.61 9.57
C TYR A 160 -3.59 14.62 8.07
N VAL A 161 -4.63 15.32 7.63
CA VAL A 161 -4.94 15.43 6.20
C VAL A 161 -3.84 16.18 5.46
N ILE A 162 -3.36 17.31 6.00
CA ILE A 162 -2.32 18.12 5.36
C ILE A 162 -1.03 17.32 5.15
N ILE A 163 -0.58 16.56 6.15
CA ILE A 163 0.69 15.84 6.03
C ILE A 163 0.60 14.73 4.98
N VAL A 164 -0.54 14.03 4.89
CA VAL A 164 -0.80 13.04 3.84
C VAL A 164 -0.86 13.71 2.46
N MET A 165 -1.57 14.83 2.33
CA MET A 165 -1.66 15.56 1.07
C MET A 165 -0.30 16.07 0.59
N LYS A 166 0.59 16.47 1.51
CA LYS A 166 1.98 16.84 1.18
C LYS A 166 2.77 15.65 0.64
N ALA A 167 2.68 14.47 1.27
CA ALA A 167 3.33 13.26 0.80
C ALA A 167 2.85 12.86 -0.62
N LEU A 168 1.53 12.86 -0.83
CA LEU A 168 0.94 12.60 -2.15
C LEU A 168 1.35 13.65 -3.20
N ALA A 169 1.39 14.93 -2.84
CA ALA A 169 1.82 15.99 -3.74
C ALA A 169 3.26 15.77 -4.21
N LYS A 170 4.18 15.41 -3.29
CA LYS A 170 5.56 15.07 -3.64
C LYS A 170 5.62 13.82 -4.53
N MET A 171 4.88 12.77 -4.21
CA MET A 171 4.82 11.53 -5.01
C MET A 171 4.37 11.83 -6.46
N HIS A 172 3.26 12.57 -6.61
CA HIS A 172 2.71 12.94 -7.92
C HIS A 172 3.63 13.87 -8.70
N ALA A 173 4.18 14.90 -8.04
CA ALA A 173 5.10 15.84 -8.67
C ALA A 173 6.39 15.14 -9.14
N THR A 174 6.90 14.18 -8.36
CA THR A 174 8.09 13.42 -8.72
C THR A 174 7.83 12.57 -9.96
N PHE A 175 6.71 11.84 -10.01
CA PHE A 175 6.33 11.08 -11.22
C PHE A 175 6.25 11.99 -12.44
N PHE A 176 5.54 13.11 -12.30
CA PHE A 176 5.25 14.02 -13.40
C PHE A 176 6.54 14.62 -13.97
N CYS A 177 7.47 15.05 -13.10
CA CYS A 177 8.78 15.54 -13.51
C CYS A 177 9.64 14.47 -14.19
N VAL A 178 9.61 13.22 -13.72
CA VAL A 178 10.32 12.10 -14.37
C VAL A 178 9.70 11.81 -15.74
N LYS A 179 8.36 11.80 -15.83
CA LYS A 179 7.64 11.57 -17.09
C LYS A 179 7.96 12.63 -18.14
N ASP A 180 8.02 13.90 -17.73
CA ASP A 180 8.35 15.03 -18.59
C ASP A 180 9.81 15.01 -19.08
N GLN A 181 10.76 14.79 -18.17
CA GLN A 181 12.19 14.99 -18.46
C GLN A 181 12.93 13.71 -18.85
N LYS A 182 12.45 12.55 -18.42
CA LYS A 182 13.04 11.23 -18.64
C LYS A 182 11.96 10.16 -18.92
N PRO A 183 11.11 10.35 -19.94
CA PRO A 183 9.95 9.48 -20.21
C PRO A 183 10.33 8.00 -20.39
N ASP A 184 11.51 7.72 -20.96
CA ASP A 184 11.99 6.34 -21.17
C ASP A 184 12.12 5.53 -19.87
N LEU A 185 12.40 6.19 -18.74
CA LEU A 185 12.52 5.52 -17.44
C LEU A 185 11.16 5.03 -16.92
N VAL A 186 10.07 5.72 -17.28
CA VAL A 186 8.73 5.43 -16.76
C VAL A 186 7.78 4.87 -17.82
N LYS A 187 8.27 4.55 -19.02
CA LYS A 187 7.44 4.06 -20.14
C LYS A 187 6.55 2.87 -19.80
N GLN A 188 7.00 1.97 -18.91
CA GLN A 188 6.24 0.78 -18.49
C GLN A 188 5.04 1.11 -17.59
N PHE A 189 5.01 2.30 -16.99
CA PHE A 189 3.90 2.79 -16.17
C PHE A 189 2.87 3.57 -16.99
N ILE A 190 3.25 4.04 -18.19
CA ILE A 190 2.37 4.79 -19.07
C ILE A 190 1.32 3.84 -19.66
N GLY A 191 0.04 4.21 -19.51
CA GLY A 191 -1.08 3.37 -19.95
C GLY A 191 -1.32 2.12 -19.09
N MET A 192 -0.61 1.97 -17.95
CA MET A 192 -0.90 0.89 -17.00
C MET A 192 -2.34 1.02 -16.50
N GLU A 193 -3.12 -0.04 -16.66
CA GLU A 193 -4.54 -0.06 -16.27
C GLU A 193 -4.69 0.05 -14.75
N ASP A 194 -5.66 0.84 -14.28
CA ASP A 194 -6.03 0.91 -12.87
C ASP A 194 -6.54 -0.44 -12.34
N PHE A 195 -6.28 -0.74 -11.07
CA PHE A 195 -6.65 -2.03 -10.49
C PHE A 195 -8.17 -2.25 -10.40
N PHE A 196 -8.96 -1.21 -10.11
CA PHE A 196 -10.41 -1.34 -10.04
C PHE A 196 -11.04 -1.47 -11.43
N ILE A 197 -10.53 -0.74 -12.43
CA ILE A 197 -10.95 -0.92 -13.83
C ILE A 197 -10.69 -2.37 -14.27
N PHE A 198 -9.47 -2.87 -14.00
CA PHE A 198 -9.12 -4.27 -14.26
C PHE A 198 -10.11 -5.24 -13.58
N LEU A 199 -10.39 -5.06 -12.28
CA LEU A 199 -11.31 -5.92 -11.53
C LEU A 199 -12.72 -5.96 -12.13
N VAL A 200 -13.26 -4.80 -12.55
CA VAL A 200 -14.58 -4.73 -13.18
C VAL A 200 -14.59 -5.50 -14.50
N ARG A 201 -13.58 -5.29 -15.36
CA ARG A 201 -13.45 -5.95 -16.67
C ARG A 201 -13.27 -7.46 -16.60
N GLN A 202 -12.66 -7.95 -15.53
CA GLN A 202 -12.54 -9.39 -15.27
C GLN A 202 -13.89 -10.06 -14.93
N GLY A 203 -15.01 -9.31 -14.92
CA GLY A 203 -16.34 -9.86 -14.71
C GLY A 203 -16.56 -10.39 -13.29
N LYS A 204 -15.79 -9.89 -12.32
CA LYS A 204 -15.87 -10.35 -10.94
C LYS A 204 -17.06 -9.74 -10.23
N ASN A 205 -18.07 -10.58 -10.03
CA ASN A 205 -19.35 -10.21 -9.44
C ASN A 205 -19.25 -9.48 -8.09
N LEU A 206 -18.16 -9.64 -7.33
CA LEU A 206 -18.04 -9.06 -5.99
C LEU A 206 -17.93 -7.53 -6.00
N LEU A 207 -17.14 -6.93 -6.91
CA LEU A 207 -16.97 -5.48 -6.93
C LEU A 207 -18.23 -4.76 -7.44
N ASN A 208 -18.87 -5.32 -8.48
CA ASN A 208 -20.15 -4.82 -8.97
C ASN A 208 -21.27 -4.98 -7.92
N ALA A 209 -21.35 -6.14 -7.25
CA ALA A 209 -22.33 -6.35 -6.19
C ALA A 209 -22.08 -5.43 -4.99
N TRP A 210 -20.82 -5.21 -4.63
CA TRP A 210 -20.44 -4.24 -3.60
C TRP A 210 -20.87 -2.83 -4.00
N TYR A 211 -20.58 -2.40 -5.24
CA TYR A 211 -20.96 -1.09 -5.75
C TYR A 211 -22.49 -0.87 -5.75
N GLU A 212 -23.26 -1.85 -6.24
CA GLU A 212 -24.73 -1.79 -6.20
C GLU A 212 -25.26 -1.73 -4.76
N GLY A 213 -24.64 -2.46 -3.83
CA GLY A 213 -24.95 -2.35 -2.40
C GLY A 213 -24.70 -0.95 -1.85
N GLN A 214 -23.55 -0.35 -2.17
CA GLN A 214 -23.22 1.01 -1.73
C GLN A 214 -24.13 2.06 -2.33
N LYS A 215 -24.53 1.87 -3.59
CA LYS A 215 -25.51 2.74 -4.26
C LYS A 215 -26.83 2.78 -3.52
N VAL A 216 -27.36 1.63 -3.05
CA VAL A 216 -28.60 1.60 -2.25
C VAL A 216 -28.44 2.45 -0.99
N HIS A 217 -27.32 2.34 -0.28
CA HIS A 217 -27.07 3.12 0.92
C HIS A 217 -26.93 4.62 0.62
N ALA A 218 -26.22 4.98 -0.46
CA ALA A 218 -26.08 6.36 -0.91
C ALA A 218 -27.44 6.97 -1.25
N LEU A 219 -28.26 6.27 -2.04
CA LEU A 219 -29.61 6.72 -2.40
C LEU A 219 -30.52 6.90 -1.19
N LYS A 220 -30.44 5.99 -0.20
CA LYS A 220 -31.18 6.12 1.06
C LYS A 220 -30.75 7.34 1.86
N ALA A 221 -29.46 7.68 1.87
CA ALA A 221 -28.97 8.88 2.55
C ALA A 221 -29.53 10.17 1.90
N LEU A 222 -29.81 10.15 0.59
CA LEU A 222 -30.41 11.26 -0.14
C LEU A 222 -31.89 11.47 0.13
N GLU A 223 -32.61 10.50 0.74
CA GLU A 223 -34.02 10.68 1.09
C GLU A 223 -34.24 11.86 2.05
N LYS A 224 -33.22 12.20 2.84
CA LYS A 224 -33.23 13.34 3.78
C LYS A 224 -32.86 14.68 3.13
N VAL A 225 -32.48 14.68 1.84
CA VAL A 225 -32.06 15.89 1.12
C VAL A 225 -33.28 16.50 0.42
N GLU A 226 -33.67 17.71 0.81
CA GLU A 226 -34.85 18.40 0.24
C GLU A 226 -34.63 18.90 -1.20
N ASN A 227 -33.37 19.02 -1.64
CA ASN A 227 -33.03 19.50 -2.97
C ASN A 227 -33.26 18.42 -4.04
N SER A 228 -34.40 18.49 -4.72
CA SER A 228 -34.82 17.54 -5.76
C SER A 228 -33.88 17.49 -6.96
N ASP A 229 -33.33 18.62 -7.39
CA ASP A 229 -32.39 18.69 -8.51
C ASP A 229 -31.06 17.99 -8.19
N LEU A 230 -30.55 18.20 -6.98
CA LEU A 230 -29.36 17.52 -6.49
C LEU A 230 -29.59 16.00 -6.42
N LYS A 231 -30.72 15.58 -5.87
CA LYS A 231 -31.10 14.16 -5.80
C LYS A 231 -31.13 13.53 -7.19
N LYS A 232 -31.79 14.16 -8.16
CA LYS A 232 -31.86 13.68 -9.54
C LYS A 232 -30.48 13.58 -10.21
N LYS A 233 -29.58 14.56 -9.96
CA LYS A 233 -28.20 14.52 -10.49
C LYS A 233 -27.43 13.33 -9.93
N ILE A 234 -27.51 13.08 -8.63
CA ILE A 234 -26.80 11.97 -7.98
C ILE A 234 -27.40 10.63 -8.40
N GLU A 235 -28.72 10.51 -8.46
CA GLU A 235 -29.41 9.31 -8.99
C GLU A 235 -28.97 8.98 -10.40
N ASN A 236 -28.95 9.97 -11.29
CA ASN A 236 -28.48 9.78 -12.67
C ASN A 236 -27.01 9.33 -12.72
N PHE A 237 -26.14 9.92 -11.90
CA PHE A 237 -24.73 9.52 -11.82
C PHE A 237 -24.58 8.08 -11.34
N LEU A 238 -25.23 7.72 -10.22
CA LEU A 238 -25.14 6.38 -9.64
C LEU A 238 -25.82 5.31 -10.51
N ASN A 239 -26.74 5.68 -11.39
CA ASN A 239 -27.40 4.77 -12.34
C ASN A 239 -26.53 4.40 -13.55
N ARG A 240 -25.37 5.02 -13.72
CA ARG A 240 -24.40 4.63 -14.74
C ARG A 240 -23.71 3.32 -14.38
N ASN A 241 -23.19 2.63 -15.38
CA ASN A 241 -22.36 1.45 -15.18
C ASN A 241 -21.06 1.84 -14.45
N MET A 242 -20.60 0.98 -13.53
CA MET A 242 -19.39 1.22 -12.74
C MET A 242 -18.14 1.36 -13.62
N GLU A 243 -18.03 0.56 -14.69
CA GLU A 243 -16.89 0.64 -15.61
C GLU A 243 -16.81 2.01 -16.28
N ASP A 244 -17.94 2.55 -16.74
CA ASP A 244 -18.00 3.88 -17.36
C ASP A 244 -17.56 4.98 -16.37
N ILE A 245 -18.03 4.89 -15.12
CA ILE A 245 -17.64 5.84 -14.07
C ILE A 245 -16.14 5.75 -13.80
N LEU A 246 -15.59 4.55 -13.64
CA LEU A 246 -14.16 4.38 -13.36
C LEU A 246 -13.30 4.87 -14.53
N ASN A 247 -13.67 4.56 -15.77
CA ASN A 247 -12.94 5.07 -16.94
C ASN A 247 -12.96 6.61 -17.02
N GLU A 248 -14.07 7.26 -16.65
CA GLU A 248 -14.15 8.73 -16.66
C GLU A 248 -13.34 9.37 -15.52
N VAL A 249 -13.40 8.80 -14.32
CA VAL A 249 -12.84 9.45 -13.11
C VAL A 249 -11.37 9.12 -12.89
N ILE A 250 -10.94 7.88 -13.21
CA ILE A 250 -9.59 7.39 -12.93
C ILE A 250 -8.89 6.74 -14.14
N GLY A 251 -9.51 6.77 -15.32
CA GLY A 251 -8.88 6.26 -16.54
C GLY A 251 -7.66 7.09 -16.93
N THR A 252 -6.55 6.45 -17.27
CA THR A 252 -5.28 7.14 -17.57
C THR A 252 -5.38 8.11 -18.75
N ASN A 253 -6.15 7.74 -19.79
CA ASN A 253 -6.29 8.51 -21.02
C ASN A 253 -7.06 9.83 -20.83
N VAL A 254 -7.81 10.01 -19.73
CA VAL A 254 -8.66 11.20 -19.54
C VAL A 254 -7.86 12.44 -19.17
N ALA A 255 -6.63 12.27 -18.68
CA ALA A 255 -5.82 13.33 -18.11
C ALA A 255 -4.48 13.53 -18.82
N GLU A 256 -4.13 12.77 -19.87
CA GLU A 256 -2.88 12.99 -20.60
C GLU A 256 -2.84 14.39 -21.26
N PRO A 257 -1.68 15.08 -21.29
CA PRO A 257 -0.35 14.62 -20.85
C PRO A 257 -0.10 14.74 -19.33
N TYR A 258 -1.10 15.13 -18.54
CA TYR A 258 -0.99 15.42 -17.10
C TYR A 258 -1.32 14.23 -16.17
N SER A 259 -1.52 13.04 -16.72
CA SER A 259 -1.72 11.84 -15.91
C SER A 259 -0.51 11.57 -15.00
N THR A 260 -0.75 10.99 -13.82
CA THR A 260 0.29 10.56 -12.89
C THR A 260 -0.09 9.22 -12.27
N ILE A 261 0.89 8.53 -11.69
CA ILE A 261 0.59 7.41 -10.79
C ILE A 261 -0.11 7.93 -9.52
N CYS A 262 -1.04 7.13 -9.02
CA CYS A 262 -1.77 7.38 -7.77
C CYS A 262 -1.48 6.23 -6.80
N HIS A 263 -1.60 6.49 -5.49
CA HIS A 263 -1.51 5.43 -4.48
C HIS A 263 -2.70 4.45 -4.59
N GLY A 264 -3.88 4.92 -5.01
CA GLY A 264 -5.04 4.07 -5.29
C GLY A 264 -5.84 3.58 -4.07
N ASP A 265 -5.32 3.72 -2.85
CA ASP A 265 -5.99 3.30 -1.60
C ASP A 265 -5.47 4.08 -0.38
N VAL A 266 -5.55 5.42 -0.43
CA VAL A 266 -5.05 6.30 0.64
C VAL A 266 -6.06 6.36 1.77
N TRP A 267 -5.96 5.43 2.71
CA TRP A 267 -6.81 5.40 3.90
C TRP A 267 -6.05 4.96 5.15
N ASN A 268 -6.68 5.09 6.32
CA ASN A 268 -6.04 4.95 7.63
C ASN A 268 -5.18 3.68 7.82
N ASN A 269 -5.56 2.53 7.24
CA ASN A 269 -4.79 1.30 7.47
C ASN A 269 -3.51 1.20 6.62
N ASN A 270 -3.36 2.06 5.62
CA ASN A 270 -2.20 2.11 4.73
C ASN A 270 -1.26 3.28 5.07
N MET A 271 -1.48 3.95 6.20
CA MET A 271 -0.67 5.08 6.65
C MET A 271 -0.31 4.92 8.12
N MET A 272 0.92 5.25 8.47
CA MET A 272 1.40 5.32 9.84
C MET A 272 1.97 6.70 10.13
N PHE A 273 1.64 7.24 11.30
CA PHE A 273 2.02 8.57 11.73
C PHE A 273 3.01 8.48 12.88
N LYS A 274 3.95 9.41 12.90
CA LYS A 274 4.82 9.64 14.04
C LYS A 274 4.46 10.96 14.70
N LEU A 275 4.35 10.94 16.01
CA LEU A 275 4.00 12.10 16.82
C LEU A 275 5.22 12.59 17.62
N ASN A 276 5.24 13.89 17.90
CA ASN A 276 6.16 14.54 18.83
C ASN A 276 5.39 15.48 19.77
N GLU A 277 6.10 16.22 20.62
CA GLU A 277 5.49 17.16 21.58
C GLU A 277 4.60 18.23 20.94
N ASN A 278 4.84 18.55 19.66
CA ASN A 278 4.11 19.57 18.90
C ASN A 278 3.00 18.97 17.99
N GLY A 279 2.71 17.67 18.10
CA GLY A 279 1.72 16.98 17.28
C GLY A 279 2.34 16.08 16.22
N ILE A 280 1.82 16.13 14.99
CA ILE A 280 2.22 15.20 13.93
C ILE A 280 3.57 15.60 13.33
N GLN A 281 4.54 14.69 13.41
CA GLN A 281 5.88 14.89 12.89
C GLN A 281 6.03 14.42 11.44
N SER A 282 5.56 13.20 11.13
CA SER A 282 5.73 12.58 9.81
C SER A 282 4.67 11.51 9.54
N VAL A 283 4.47 11.19 8.26
CA VAL A 283 3.63 10.08 7.78
C VAL A 283 4.44 9.17 6.86
N PHE A 284 4.15 7.88 6.89
CA PHE A 284 4.68 6.81 6.04
C PHE A 284 3.56 5.87 5.61
#